data_AF-A0A2G2H834-F1
#
_entry.id   AF-A0A2G2H834-F1
#
_cell.length_a   1.000
_cell.length_b   1.000
_cell.length_c   1.000
_cell.angle_alpha   90.00
_cell.angle_beta   90.00
_cell.angle_gamma   90.00
#
_symmetry.space_group_name_H-M   'P 1'
#
loop_
_entity.id
_entity.type
_entity.pdbx_description
1 polymer ?
#
loop_
_entity_poly.entity_id
_entity_poly.type
_entity_poly.pdbx_seq_one_letter_code
_entity_poly.pdbx_strand_id
1 'polypeptide(L)'
;MNFKDINIDSDKIEETLEKYAIIESSSGTTSKAYHLNQNGKRFTINVYHKKNGLTSLLPQSENIDIGASLCEKIKEELKKCAL
;
A
#
# COMPACT_ATOMS: atom_id res chain seq x y z
N MET A 1 10.61 0.05 9.30
CA MET A 1 9.80 1.26 9.04
C MET A 1 8.34 0.98 9.38
N ASN A 2 7.61 1.93 10.00
CA ASN A 2 6.19 1.76 10.34
C ASN A 2 5.33 2.65 9.43
N PHE A 3 4.68 2.08 8.41
CA PHE A 3 3.65 2.74 7.61
C PHE A 3 2.28 2.62 8.28
N LYS A 4 2.24 2.91 9.59
CA LYS A 4 1.02 2.83 10.40
C LYS A 4 0.46 4.23 10.59
N ASP A 5 -0.86 4.33 10.57
CA ASP A 5 -1.57 5.58 10.90
C ASP A 5 -1.15 6.78 10.05
N ILE A 6 -0.90 6.57 8.76
CA ILE A 6 -0.52 7.62 7.82
C ILE A 6 -1.75 8.33 7.24
N ASN A 7 -1.66 9.66 7.14
CA ASN A 7 -2.70 10.49 6.54
C ASN A 7 -2.47 10.62 5.04
N ILE A 8 -3.12 9.73 4.27
CA ILE A 8 -2.98 9.66 2.81
C ILE A 8 -4.34 9.60 2.12
N ASP A 9 -4.35 9.84 0.81
CA ASP A 9 -5.53 9.65 -0.03
C ASP A 9 -5.79 8.17 -0.33
N SER A 10 -6.55 7.52 0.54
CA SER A 10 -6.77 6.08 0.49
C SER A 10 -7.45 5.60 -0.78
N ASP A 11 -8.25 6.46 -1.42
CA ASP A 11 -9.01 6.13 -2.63
C ASP A 11 -8.09 5.98 -3.85
N LYS A 12 -6.86 6.52 -3.78
CA LYS A 12 -5.86 6.47 -4.86
C LYS A 12 -4.80 5.39 -4.69
N ILE A 13 -4.88 4.57 -3.64
CA ILE A 13 -3.86 3.56 -3.35
C ILE A 13 -3.74 2.56 -4.49
N GLU A 14 -4.86 2.05 -4.99
CA GLU A 14 -4.87 1.07 -6.09
C GLU A 14 -4.25 1.63 -7.37
N GLU A 15 -4.69 2.81 -7.81
CA GLU A 15 -4.14 3.51 -8.96
C GLU A 15 -2.62 3.75 -8.81
N THR A 16 -2.18 4.04 -7.58
CA THR A 16 -0.75 4.27 -7.29
C THR A 16 0.04 2.96 -7.32
N LEU A 17 -0.53 1.85 -6.83
CA LEU A 17 0.10 0.54 -6.92
C LEU A 17 0.33 0.11 -8.37
N GLU A 18 -0.65 0.32 -9.24
CA GLU A 18 -0.58 -0.02 -10.68
C GLU A 18 0.53 0.72 -11.43
N LYS A 19 0.97 1.90 -10.95
CA LYS A 19 2.11 2.64 -11.52
C LYS A 19 3.46 1.97 -11.28
N TYR A 20 3.56 1.14 -10.23
CA TYR A 20 4.84 0.61 -9.74
C TYR A 20 4.94 -0.91 -9.74
N ALA A 21 3.80 -1.62 -9.76
CA ALA A 21 3.74 -3.07 -9.75
C ALA A 21 2.48 -3.56 -10.46
N ILE A 22 2.53 -4.80 -10.95
CA ILE A 22 1.36 -5.49 -11.49
C ILE A 22 0.55 -6.05 -10.31
N ILE A 23 -0.73 -5.73 -10.23
CA ILE A 23 -1.66 -6.35 -9.27
C ILE A 23 -2.08 -7.71 -9.84
N GLU A 24 -1.54 -8.80 -9.29
CA GLU A 24 -1.90 -10.17 -9.71
C GLU A 24 -3.29 -10.54 -9.16
N SER A 25 -3.64 -10.07 -7.96
CA SER A 25 -4.97 -10.20 -7.37
C SER A 25 -5.14 -9.24 -6.18
N SER A 26 -6.39 -8.99 -5.79
CA SER A 26 -6.69 -8.35 -4.52
C SER A 26 -7.83 -9.07 -3.79
N SER A 27 -7.80 -9.02 -2.46
CA SER A 27 -8.84 -9.64 -1.63
C SER A 27 -9.20 -8.80 -0.41
N GLY A 28 -10.42 -8.98 0.11
CA GLY A 28 -10.92 -8.29 1.30
C GLY A 28 -11.65 -6.97 1.00
N THR A 29 -12.56 -6.60 1.91
CA THR A 29 -13.43 -5.42 1.77
C THR A 29 -13.08 -4.30 2.76
N THR A 30 -12.88 -4.63 4.04
CA THR A 30 -12.52 -3.66 5.09
C THR A 30 -11.01 -3.47 5.22
N SER A 31 -10.26 -4.54 4.99
CA SER A 31 -8.82 -4.54 4.81
C SER A 31 -8.54 -5.19 3.46
N LYS A 32 -7.80 -4.50 2.60
CA LYS A 32 -7.53 -4.97 1.25
C LYS A 32 -6.11 -5.50 1.17
N ALA A 33 -5.95 -6.75 0.80
CA ALA A 33 -4.67 -7.38 0.53
C ALA A 33 -4.39 -7.32 -0.96
N TYR A 34 -3.28 -6.68 -1.36
CA TYR A 34 -2.83 -6.60 -2.74
C TYR A 34 -1.67 -7.55 -2.95
N HIS A 35 -1.84 -8.52 -3.86
CA HIS A 35 -0.79 -9.42 -4.31
C HIS A 35 -0.12 -8.79 -5.54
N LEU A 36 1.15 -8.44 -5.39
CA LEU A 36 1.88 -7.56 -6.30
C LEU A 36 3.08 -8.28 -6.88
N ASN A 37 3.37 -7.98 -8.15
CA ASN A 37 4.56 -8.45 -8.85
C ASN A 37 5.30 -7.25 -9.45
N GLN A 38 6.55 -7.07 -9.05
CA GLN A 38 7.45 -6.07 -9.62
C GLN A 38 8.68 -6.77 -10.21
N ASN A 39 8.79 -6.77 -11.53
CA ASN A 39 9.91 -7.38 -12.27
C ASN A 39 10.16 -8.85 -11.90
N GLY A 40 9.10 -9.65 -11.74
CA GLY A 40 9.16 -11.07 -11.38
C GLY A 40 9.25 -11.33 -9.87
N LYS A 41 9.35 -10.28 -9.04
CA LYS A 41 9.42 -10.40 -7.58
C LYS A 41 8.06 -10.18 -6.97
N ARG A 42 7.54 -11.19 -6.28
CA ARG A 42 6.21 -11.18 -5.66
C ARG A 42 6.26 -10.72 -4.21
N PHE A 43 5.32 -9.88 -3.84
CA PHE A 43 5.12 -9.41 -2.47
C PHE A 43 3.66 -9.06 -2.23
N THR A 44 3.30 -8.81 -0.97
CA THR A 44 1.94 -8.44 -0.60
C THR A 44 1.95 -7.13 0.16
N ILE A 45 0.99 -6.25 -0.10
CA ILE A 45 0.72 -5.07 0.72
C ILE A 45 -0.69 -5.18 1.27
N ASN A 46 -0.82 -5.27 2.60
CA ASN A 46 -2.10 -5.18 3.27
C ASN A 46 -2.41 -3.73 3.62
N VAL A 47 -3.57 -3.27 3.20
CA VAL A 47 -4.08 -1.92 3.43
C VAL A 47 -5.21 -1.98 4.45
N TYR A 48 -5.05 -1.23 5.53
CA TYR A 48 -6.05 -1.12 6.59
C TYR A 48 -6.54 0.32 6.69
N HIS A 49 -7.85 0.51 6.48
CA HIS A 49 -8.51 1.80 6.66
C HIS A 49 -9.00 1.91 8.11
N LYS A 50 -8.60 2.96 8.82
CA LYS A 50 -9.08 3.25 10.18
C LYS A 50 -10.23 4.24 10.15
N LYS A 51 -11.10 4.15 11.17
CA LYS A 51 -12.31 4.99 11.29
C LYS A 51 -12.02 6.51 11.34
N ASN A 52 -10.82 6.91 11.74
CA ASN A 52 -10.39 8.30 11.79
C ASN A 52 -9.80 8.82 10.46
N GLY A 53 -9.96 8.07 9.36
CA GLY A 53 -9.44 8.44 8.04
C GLY A 53 -7.95 8.12 7.83
N LEU A 54 -7.27 7.57 8.84
CA LEU A 54 -5.88 7.13 8.70
C LEU A 54 -5.79 5.77 8.01
N THR A 55 -4.69 5.54 7.31
CA THR A 55 -4.42 4.29 6.62
C THR A 55 -3.15 3.64 7.18
N SER A 56 -3.11 2.32 7.22
CA SER A 56 -1.87 1.57 7.49
C SER A 56 -1.54 0.65 6.32
N LEU A 57 -0.27 0.68 5.88
CA LEU A 57 0.27 -0.18 4.83
C LEU A 57 1.21 -1.21 5.49
N LEU A 58 0.97 -2.49 5.25
CA LEU A 58 1.78 -3.57 5.83
C LEU A 58 2.35 -4.41 4.69
N PRO A 59 3.62 -4.19 4.30
CA PRO A 59 4.29 -5.08 3.36
C PRO A 59 4.55 -6.44 4.03
N GLN A 60 4.36 -7.52 3.27
CA GLN A 60 4.51 -8.91 3.70
C GLN A 60 5.13 -9.76 2.59
N SER A 61 5.37 -11.03 2.90
CA SER A 61 5.92 -12.07 2.01
C SER A 61 7.43 -11.96 1.78
N GLU A 62 7.95 -12.80 0.88
CA GLU A 62 9.39 -13.03 0.66
C GLU A 62 10.16 -11.75 0.26
N ASN A 63 9.55 -10.86 -0.53
CA ASN A 63 10.19 -9.63 -1.00
C ASN A 63 9.71 -8.40 -0.19
N ILE A 64 9.74 -8.49 1.14
CA ILE A 64 9.21 -7.44 2.04
C ILE A 64 9.90 -6.08 1.86
N ASP A 65 11.20 -6.04 1.54
CA ASP A 65 11.95 -4.79 1.34
C ASP A 65 11.46 -4.01 0.11
N ILE A 66 11.01 -4.73 -0.92
CA ILE A 66 10.40 -4.14 -2.12
C ILE A 66 9.02 -3.58 -1.75
N GLY A 67 8.24 -4.35 -1.00
CA GLY A 67 6.96 -3.89 -0.48
C GLY A 67 7.11 -2.64 0.40
N ALA A 68 8.14 -2.58 1.25
CA ALA A 68 8.43 -1.42 2.09
C ALA A 68 8.82 -0.20 1.26
N SER A 69 9.68 -0.39 0.25
CA SER A 69 10.06 0.69 -0.69
C SER A 69 8.85 1.23 -1.45
N LEU A 70 7.91 0.37 -1.85
CA LEU A 70 6.67 0.81 -2.49
C LEU A 70 5.73 1.54 -1.52
N CYS A 71 5.64 1.09 -0.27
CA CYS A 71 4.88 1.79 0.77
C CYS A 71 5.40 3.21 1.03
N GLU A 72 6.72 3.43 0.93
CA GLU A 72 7.30 4.78 0.99
C GLU A 72 6.82 5.66 -0.15
N LYS A 73 6.88 5.18 -1.40
CA LYS A 73 6.39 5.92 -2.57
C LYS A 73 4.92 6.28 -2.46
N ILE A 74 4.07 5.32 -2.08
CA ILE A 74 2.63 5.55 -1.87
C ILE A 74 2.43 6.63 -0.81
N LYS A 75 3.16 6.55 0.31
CA LYS A 75 3.06 7.54 1.38
C LYS A 75 3.44 8.94 0.90
N GLU A 76 4.49 9.07 0.09
CA GLU A 76 4.96 10.36 -0.41
C GLU A 76 4.00 10.97 -1.43
N GLU A 77 3.53 10.18 -2.39
CA GLU A 77 2.62 10.64 -3.46
C GLU A 77 1.22 10.96 -2.95
N LEU A 78 0.71 10.16 -2.03
CA LEU A 78 -0.66 10.29 -1.55
C LEU A 78 -0.77 11.09 -0.26
N LYS A 79 0.35 11.66 0.23
CA LYS A 79 0.36 12.47 1.44
C LYS A 79 -0.65 13.61 1.32
N LYS A 80 -1.68 13.60 2.17
CA LYS A 80 -2.58 14.74 2.29
C LYS A 80 -1.84 15.85 3.02
N CYS A 81 -1.79 17.06 2.43
CA CYS A 81 -1.40 18.24 3.18
C CYS A 81 -2.39 18.40 4.34
N ALA A 82 -1.87 18.60 5.55
CA ALA A 82 -2.72 19.03 6.66
C ALA A 82 -3.25 20.43 6.29
N LEU A 83 -4.58 20.57 6.24
CA LEU A 83 -5.27 21.86 6.16
C LEU A 83 -5.00 22.66 7.43
#